data_AF-A0A841TXQ2-F1
#
_entry.id   AF-A0A841TXQ2-F1
#
_cell.length_a   1.000
_cell.length_b   1.000
_cell.length_c   1.000
_cell.angle_alpha   90.00
_cell.angle_beta   90.00
_cell.angle_gamma   90.00
#
_symmetry.space_group_name_H-M   'P 1'
#
loop_
_entity.id
_entity.type
_entity.pdbx_description
1 polymer ?
#
loop_
_entity_poly.entity_id
_entity_poly.type
_entity_poly.pdbx_seq_one_letter_code
_entity_poly.pdbx_strand_id
1 'polypeptide(L)'
;MNRLEIQDPKVASKIIAANAESERRKAELGFLGKFYGSGENVRLYIVGTIALGILLVALVYTLTPERYRSPEFGLKEMWTLVVLPVESTIIGYLIGSRTKEGRS
;
A
#
# COMPACT_ATOMS: atom_id res chain seq x y z
N MET A 1 -30.24 -30.44 -0.34
CA MET A 1 -30.64 -29.10 -0.82
C MET A 1 -31.58 -28.49 0.22
N ASN A 2 -31.06 -27.65 1.12
CA ASN A 2 -31.88 -26.98 2.14
C ASN A 2 -32.37 -25.64 1.61
N ARG A 3 -33.69 -25.50 1.48
CA ARG A 3 -34.37 -24.24 1.17
C ARG A 3 -34.30 -23.34 2.40
N LEU A 4 -33.62 -22.21 2.30
CA LEU A 4 -33.72 -21.14 3.29
C LEU A 4 -35.08 -20.45 3.09
N GLU A 5 -36.05 -20.79 3.93
CA GLU A 5 -37.25 -19.97 4.10
C GLU A 5 -36.83 -18.62 4.69
N ILE A 6 -36.69 -17.63 3.82
CA ILE A 6 -36.57 -16.23 4.21
C ILE A 6 -37.97 -15.76 4.60
N GLN A 7 -38.36 -16.02 5.85
CA GLN A 7 -39.69 -15.70 6.37
C GLN A 7 -39.85 -14.25 6.85
N ASP A 8 -38.79 -13.42 6.83
CA ASP A 8 -38.84 -12.10 7.45
C ASP A 8 -38.27 -10.99 6.54
N PRO A 9 -39.13 -10.11 5.96
CA PRO A 9 -38.71 -9.06 5.04
C PRO A 9 -37.72 -8.06 5.69
N LYS A 10 -37.71 -7.94 7.02
CA LYS A 10 -36.73 -7.12 7.75
C LYS A 10 -35.32 -7.69 7.69
N VAL A 11 -35.16 -9.01 7.66
CA VAL A 11 -33.85 -9.69 7.59
C VAL A 11 -33.29 -9.61 6.17
N ALA A 12 -34.14 -9.81 5.15
CA ALA A 12 -33.76 -9.59 3.76
C ALA A 12 -33.29 -8.14 3.52
N SER A 13 -34.01 -7.16 4.07
CA SER A 13 -33.66 -5.74 3.97
C SER A 13 -32.30 -5.42 4.63
N LYS A 14 -32.02 -5.99 5.81
CA LYS A 14 -30.72 -5.85 6.48
C LYS A 14 -29.57 -6.50 5.68
N ILE A 15 -29.81 -7.65 5.07
CA ILE A 15 -28.80 -8.34 4.25
C ILE A 15 -28.53 -7.55 2.97
N ILE A 16 -29.57 -7.02 2.32
CA ILE A 16 -29.44 -6.19 1.10
C ILE A 16 -28.73 -4.86 1.42
N ALA A 17 -29.07 -4.21 2.54
CA ALA A 17 -28.40 -2.98 2.96
C ALA A 17 -26.92 -3.19 3.32
N ALA A 18 -26.61 -4.28 4.03
CA ALA A 18 -25.22 -4.63 4.35
C ALA A 18 -24.40 -4.99 3.09
N ASN A 19 -25.01 -5.69 2.13
CA ASN A 19 -24.37 -5.99 0.85
C ASN A 19 -24.12 -4.73 0.02
N ALA A 20 -25.09 -3.82 -0.07
CA ALA A 20 -24.96 -2.56 -0.80
C ALA A 20 -23.87 -1.64 -0.20
N GLU A 21 -23.71 -1.64 1.12
CA GLU A 21 -22.61 -0.91 1.78
C GLU A 21 -21.25 -1.57 1.49
N SER A 22 -21.17 -2.91 1.48
CA SER A 22 -19.95 -3.63 1.12
C SER A 22 -19.56 -3.44 -0.35
N GLU A 23 -20.53 -3.39 -1.26
CA GLU A 23 -20.30 -3.15 -2.69
C GLU A 23 -19.89 -1.70 -2.95
N ARG A 24 -20.44 -0.73 -2.22
CA ARG A 24 -19.95 0.67 -2.27
C ARG A 24 -18.50 0.77 -1.79
N ARG A 25 -18.14 0.11 -0.68
CA ARG A 25 -16.74 0.05 -0.22
C ARG A 25 -15.81 -0.61 -1.25
N LYS A 26 -16.27 -1.66 -1.94
CA LYS A 26 -15.50 -2.29 -3.04
C LYS A 26 -15.42 -1.41 -4.30
N ALA A 27 -16.43 -0.59 -4.58
CA ALA A 27 -16.45 0.34 -5.70
C ALA A 27 -15.55 1.55 -5.47
N GLU A 28 -15.37 1.99 -4.22
CA GLU A 28 -14.42 3.04 -3.82
C GLU A 28 -12.97 2.55 -3.75
N LEU A 29 -12.74 1.24 -3.68
CA LEU A 29 -11.41 0.65 -3.80
C LEU A 29 -10.96 0.72 -5.27
N GLY A 30 -10.24 1.81 -5.59
CA GLY A 30 -9.47 1.93 -6.82
C GLY A 30 -8.42 0.81 -6.98
N PHE A 31 -7.63 0.85 -8.05
CA PHE A 31 -6.67 -0.22 -8.37
C PHE A 31 -5.75 -0.62 -7.19
N LEU A 32 -5.24 0.37 -6.46
CA LEU A 32 -4.40 0.14 -5.28
C LEU A 32 -5.19 -0.48 -4.11
N GLY A 33 -6.45 -0.10 -3.92
CA GLY A 33 -7.32 -0.68 -2.90
C GLY A 33 -7.74 -2.12 -3.20
N LYS A 34 -7.79 -2.52 -4.48
CA LYS A 34 -8.00 -3.92 -4.86
C LYS A 34 -6.77 -4.79 -4.62
N PHE A 35 -5.57 -4.24 -4.78
CA PHE A 35 -4.32 -4.99 -4.64
C PHE A 35 -3.86 -5.09 -3.17
N TYR A 36 -3.95 -4.00 -2.41
CA TYR A 36 -3.51 -3.94 -1.01
C TYR A 36 -4.65 -4.14 0.00
N GLY A 37 -5.92 -4.14 -0.46
CA GLY A 37 -7.12 -4.26 0.37
C GLY A 37 -7.64 -2.92 0.90
N SER A 38 -8.60 -2.99 1.82
CA SER A 38 -9.14 -1.84 2.57
C SER A 38 -8.85 -2.01 4.06
N GLY A 39 -7.86 -1.29 4.57
CA GLY A 39 -7.46 -1.36 5.97
C GLY A 39 -6.60 -0.16 6.34
N GLU A 40 -6.50 0.10 7.63
CA GLU A 40 -5.75 1.23 8.17
C GLU A 40 -4.27 1.21 7.77
N ASN A 41 -3.72 -0.01 7.62
CA ASN A 41 -2.35 -0.30 7.22
C ASN A 41 -2.10 -0.29 5.70
N VAL A 42 -3.12 -0.10 4.85
CA VAL A 42 -2.94 -0.12 3.39
C VAL A 42 -1.94 0.93 2.92
N ARG A 43 -1.98 2.13 3.52
CA ARG A 43 -1.01 3.19 3.24
C ARG A 43 0.42 2.76 3.58
N LEU A 44 0.60 2.04 4.69
CA LEU A 44 1.90 1.50 5.08
C LEU A 44 2.38 0.44 4.08
N TYR A 45 1.50 -0.44 3.60
CA TYR A 45 1.86 -1.46 2.62
C TYR A 45 2.25 -0.88 1.26
N ILE A 46 1.55 0.16 0.80
CA ILE A 46 1.91 0.86 -0.44
C ILE A 46 3.29 1.50 -0.31
N VAL A 47 3.52 2.25 0.78
CA VAL A 47 4.80 2.91 1.05
C VAL A 47 5.93 1.87 1.18
N GLY A 48 5.69 0.77 1.89
CA GLY A 48 6.66 -0.32 2.04
C GLY A 48 7.00 -1.02 0.72
N THR A 49 6.03 -1.18 -0.18
CA THR A 49 6.28 -1.82 -1.49
C THR A 49 7.09 -0.92 -2.41
N ILE A 50 6.83 0.40 -2.40
CA ILE A 50 7.64 1.39 -3.12
C ILE A 50 9.08 1.37 -2.58
N ALA A 51 9.25 1.34 -1.26
CA ALA A 51 10.55 1.24 -0.61
C ALA A 51 11.31 -0.01 -1.07
N LEU A 52 10.65 -1.16 -1.02
CA LEU A 52 11.23 -2.44 -1.40
C LEU A 52 11.66 -2.43 -2.87
N GLY A 53 10.83 -1.88 -3.76
CA GLY A 53 11.16 -1.74 -5.18
C GLY A 53 12.41 -0.88 -5.40
N ILE A 54 12.52 0.26 -4.72
CA ILE A 54 13.69 1.13 -4.82
C ILE A 54 14.94 0.45 -4.28
N LEU A 55 14.86 -0.26 -3.16
CA LEU A 55 15.98 -1.02 -2.61
C LEU A 55 16.45 -2.12 -3.56
N LEU A 56 15.53 -2.82 -4.23
CA LEU A 56 15.88 -3.82 -5.24
C LEU A 56 16.58 -3.17 -6.45
N VAL A 57 16.08 -2.04 -6.94
CA VAL A 57 16.74 -1.28 -8.02
C VAL A 57 18.12 -0.83 -7.58
N ALA A 58 18.25 -0.30 -6.36
CA ALA A 58 19.52 0.14 -5.81
C ALA A 58 20.52 -1.01 -5.66
N LEU A 59 20.05 -2.19 -5.24
CA LEU A 59 20.88 -3.38 -5.14
C LEU A 59 21.39 -3.82 -6.51
N VAL A 60 20.49 -3.98 -7.50
CA VAL A 60 20.85 -4.35 -8.87
C VAL A 60 21.85 -3.36 -9.44
N TYR A 61 21.62 -2.07 -9.25
CA TYR A 61 22.49 -1.02 -9.73
C TYR A 61 23.85 -1.01 -9.03
N THR A 62 23.90 -1.32 -7.73
CA THR A 62 25.14 -1.47 -6.96
C THR A 62 25.98 -2.64 -7.47
N LEU A 63 25.33 -3.76 -7.80
CA LEU A 63 25.97 -4.96 -8.36
C LEU A 63 26.35 -4.82 -9.84
N THR A 64 25.77 -3.84 -10.54
CA THR A 64 26.08 -3.59 -11.96
C THR A 64 27.50 -3.03 -12.10
N PRO A 65 28.39 -3.65 -12.90
CA PRO A 65 29.76 -3.18 -13.12
C PRO A 65 29.78 -1.75 -13.69
N GLU A 66 30.77 -0.95 -13.32
CA GLU A 66 30.92 0.44 -13.76
C GLU A 66 30.88 0.61 -15.28
N ARG A 67 31.33 -0.41 -16.03
CA ARG A 67 31.30 -0.43 -17.49
C ARG A 67 29.89 -0.34 -18.10
N TYR A 68 28.86 -0.76 -17.35
CA TYR A 68 27.46 -0.70 -17.76
C TYR A 68 26.67 0.38 -17.01
N ARG A 69 27.35 1.16 -16.17
CA ARG A 69 26.75 2.23 -15.38
C ARG A 69 26.79 3.54 -16.18
N SER A 70 25.76 4.36 -16.04
CA SER A 70 25.75 5.68 -16.69
C SER A 70 26.90 6.54 -16.12
N PRO A 71 27.63 7.29 -16.96
CA PRO A 71 28.69 8.19 -16.49
C PRO A 71 28.14 9.45 -15.80
N GLU A 72 26.88 9.82 -16.08
CA GLU A 72 26.22 11.03 -15.53
C GLU A 72 25.49 10.77 -14.22
N PHE A 73 25.12 9.51 -13.99
CA PHE A 73 24.40 9.08 -12.80
C PHE A 73 25.20 7.92 -12.23
N GLY A 74 25.95 8.18 -11.16
CA GLY A 74 26.79 7.18 -10.50
C GLY A 74 26.12 6.55 -9.29
N LEU A 75 26.88 5.68 -8.62
CA LEU A 75 26.43 5.00 -7.40
C LEU A 75 26.11 6.01 -6.30
N LYS A 76 26.96 7.04 -6.15
CA LYS A 76 26.78 8.07 -5.15
C LYS A 76 25.46 8.81 -5.38
N GLU A 77 25.20 9.23 -6.61
CA GLU A 77 24.01 9.98 -7.00
C GLU A 77 22.74 9.16 -6.80
N MET A 78 22.76 7.86 -7.13
CA MET A 78 21.61 6.99 -6.87
C MET A 78 21.30 6.91 -5.37
N TRP A 79 22.31 6.69 -4.53
CA TRP A 79 22.11 6.59 -3.09
C TRP A 79 21.68 7.92 -2.47
N THR A 80 22.29 9.04 -2.86
CA THR A 80 21.99 10.35 -2.27
C THR A 80 20.72 11.00 -2.79
N LEU A 81 20.41 10.86 -4.09
CA LEU A 81 19.27 11.52 -4.72
C LEU A 81 18.00 10.67 -4.69
N VAL A 82 18.11 9.34 -4.65
CA VAL A 82 16.96 8.44 -4.72
C VAL A 82 16.74 7.71 -3.41
N VAL A 83 17.75 7.00 -2.89
CA VAL A 83 17.54 6.14 -1.71
C VAL A 83 17.32 6.95 -0.44
N LEU A 84 18.19 7.92 -0.14
CA LEU A 84 18.10 8.71 1.10
C LEU A 84 16.76 9.48 1.25
N PRO A 85 16.23 10.19 0.24
CA PRO A 85 14.95 10.89 0.38
C PRO A 85 13.77 9.93 0.59
N VAL A 86 13.79 8.77 -0.06
CA VAL A 86 12.74 7.76 0.06
C VAL A 86 12.77 7.15 1.46
N GLU A 87 13.95 6.73 1.94
CA GLU A 87 14.10 6.24 3.32
C GLU A 87 13.64 7.28 4.35
N SER A 88 14.05 8.55 4.19
CA SER A 88 13.65 9.64 5.08
C SER A 88 12.14 9.85 5.09
N THR A 89 11.49 9.76 3.93
CA THR A 89 10.03 9.87 3.79
C THR A 89 9.31 8.74 4.51
N ILE A 90 9.82 7.51 4.42
CA ILE A 90 9.26 6.34 5.10
C ILE A 90 9.41 6.48 6.61
N ILE A 91 10.60 6.86 7.09
CA ILE A 91 10.85 7.08 8.52
C ILE A 91 9.92 8.18 9.04
N GLY A 92 9.80 9.30 8.32
CA GLY A 92 8.86 10.38 8.66
C GLY A 92 7.41 9.90 8.69
N TYR A 93 6.99 9.08 7.72
CA TYR A 93 5.66 8.50 7.67
C TYR A 93 5.40 7.54 8.85
N LEU A 94 6.36 6.69 9.20
CA LEU A 94 6.28 5.75 10.33
C LEU A 94 6.17 6.48 11.68
N ILE A 95 7.00 7.52 11.88
CA ILE A 95 6.94 8.34 13.10
C ILE A 95 5.59 9.07 13.19
N GLY A 96 5.15 9.69 12.09
CA GLY A 96 3.89 10.43 12.03
C GLY A 96 2.65 9.55 12.23
N SER A 97 2.65 8.33 11.67
CA SER A 97 1.55 7.38 11.83
C SER A 97 1.44 6.85 13.27
N ARG A 98 2.55 6.48 13.92
CA ARG A 98 2.53 6.04 15.33
C ARG A 98 2.09 7.14 16.30
N THR A 99 2.45 8.40 16.02
CA THR A 99 2.08 9.54 16.89
C THR A 99 0.57 9.83 16.84
N LYS A 100 -0.11 9.52 15.73
CA LYS A 100 -1.57 9.62 15.63
C LYS A 100 -2.29 8.55 16.44
N GLU A 101 -1.72 7.34 16.49
CA GLU A 101 -2.29 6.20 17.20
C GLU A 101 -2.23 6.39 18.72
N GLY A 102 -1.15 6.98 19.25
CA GLY A 102 -0.99 7.26 20.69
C GLY A 102 -1.80 8.46 21.23
N ARG A 103 -2.59 9.15 20.39
CA ARG A 103 -3.47 10.27 20.77
C ARG A 103 -4.97 9.96 20.66
N SER A 104 -5.33 8.73 20.27
CA SER A 104 -6.72 8.22 20.31
C SER A 104 -6.99 7.48 21.62
#